data_AF-A0A2G9R9Q2-F1
#
_entry.id   AF-A0A2G9R9Q2-F1
#
_cell.length_a   1.000
_cell.length_b   1.000
_cell.length_c   1.000
_cell.angle_alpha   90.00
_cell.angle_beta   90.00
_cell.angle_gamma   90.00
#
_symmetry.space_group_name_H-M   'P 1'
#
loop_
_entity.id
_entity.type
_entity.pdbx_description
1 polymer ?
#
loop_
_entity_poly.entity_id
_entity_poly.type
_entity_poly.pdbx_seq_one_letter_code
_entity_poly.pdbx_strand_id
1 'polypeptide(L)'
;DNYKLWLGYYSGNAGDPLAGGNNFDLQWSASLRGMPFSTPDKDNDRFIKGSCAKENKCGWWFNRCHMANLNGVYYKKGNYTGTHDNGIVWSTWHGLWYSLKFTAMKIRTPLFLNAGSGDGLNG
;
A
#
# COMPACT_ATOMS: atom_id res chain seq x y z
N ASP A 1 -2.66 17.88 -7.11
CA ASP A 1 -2.75 16.44 -7.42
C ASP A 1 -2.89 15.54 -6.17
N ASN A 2 -3.46 16.04 -5.05
CA ASN A 2 -3.76 15.26 -3.82
C ASN A 2 -2.70 14.21 -3.41
N TYR A 3 -1.41 14.55 -3.51
CA TYR A 3 -0.29 13.67 -3.15
C TYR A 3 -0.33 12.28 -3.80
N LYS A 4 -0.67 12.17 -5.10
CA LYS A 4 -0.74 10.87 -5.81
C LYS A 4 0.50 10.01 -5.65
N LEU A 5 0.27 8.71 -5.43
CA LEU A 5 1.34 7.71 -5.34
C LEU A 5 1.78 7.25 -6.73
N TRP A 6 3.07 7.40 -7.04
CA TRP A 6 3.68 6.81 -8.22
C TRP A 6 4.69 5.75 -7.80
N LEU A 7 4.59 4.58 -8.43
CA LEU A 7 5.41 3.41 -8.11
C LEU A 7 6.22 3.02 -9.33
N GLY A 8 7.40 2.45 -9.10
CA GLY A 8 8.23 1.84 -10.15
C GLY A 8 7.84 0.39 -10.43
N TYR A 9 8.85 -0.40 -10.76
CA TYR A 9 8.76 -1.86 -10.75
C TYR A 9 8.98 -2.39 -9.33
N TYR A 10 8.28 -3.48 -9.01
CA TYR A 10 8.40 -4.14 -7.74
C TYR A 10 9.61 -5.08 -7.71
N SER A 11 10.27 -5.15 -6.56
CA SER A 11 11.26 -6.18 -6.22
C SER A 11 11.19 -6.48 -4.73
N GLY A 12 11.43 -7.74 -4.35
CA GLY A 12 11.39 -8.19 -2.96
C GLY A 12 10.52 -9.43 -2.77
N ASN A 13 10.51 -9.97 -1.55
CA ASN A 13 9.88 -11.24 -1.20
C ASN A 13 8.50 -11.13 -0.52
N ALA A 14 8.00 -9.92 -0.26
CA ALA A 14 6.69 -9.71 0.38
C ALA A 14 5.50 -9.81 -0.60
N GLY A 15 5.76 -9.91 -1.91
CA GLY A 15 4.79 -9.74 -2.99
C GLY A 15 4.39 -8.28 -3.21
N ASP A 16 3.69 -7.99 -4.32
CA ASP A 16 3.28 -6.64 -4.73
C ASP A 16 1.77 -6.38 -4.57
N PRO A 17 1.29 -6.10 -3.35
CA PRO A 17 -0.09 -5.72 -3.12
C PRO A 17 -0.35 -4.27 -3.52
N LEU A 18 0.68 -3.44 -3.72
CA LEU A 18 0.53 -2.04 -4.13
C LEU A 18 0.05 -1.94 -5.58
N ALA A 19 0.41 -2.92 -6.42
CA ALA A 19 -0.12 -3.07 -7.77
C ALA A 19 -1.55 -3.63 -7.82
N GLY A 20 -2.09 -4.14 -6.72
CA GLY A 20 -3.44 -4.75 -6.69
C GLY A 20 -3.46 -6.22 -7.15
N GLY A 21 -2.37 -6.97 -6.96
CA GLY A 21 -2.34 -8.40 -7.24
C GLY A 21 -2.32 -8.76 -8.74
N ASN A 22 -2.64 -10.03 -9.05
CA ASN A 22 -2.34 -10.64 -10.36
C ASN A 22 -3.51 -10.69 -11.34
N ASN A 23 -4.74 -10.42 -10.90
CA ASN A 23 -5.92 -10.46 -11.77
C ASN A 23 -6.46 -9.04 -12.01
N PHE A 24 -7.27 -8.90 -13.07
CA PHE A 24 -7.78 -7.62 -13.50
C PHE A 24 -8.65 -6.94 -12.44
N ASP A 25 -9.55 -7.71 -11.80
CA ASP A 25 -10.51 -7.17 -10.82
C ASP A 25 -9.82 -6.57 -9.60
N LEU A 26 -8.80 -7.25 -9.07
CA LEU A 26 -8.00 -6.76 -7.95
C LEU A 26 -7.14 -5.57 -8.37
N GLN A 27 -6.54 -5.58 -9.56
CA GLN A 27 -5.77 -4.43 -10.05
C GLN A 27 -6.65 -3.19 -10.20
N TRP A 28 -7.84 -3.34 -10.77
CA TRP A 28 -8.81 -2.26 -10.90
C TRP A 28 -9.22 -1.67 -9.53
N SER A 29 -9.50 -2.54 -8.56
CA SER A 29 -10.14 -2.14 -7.30
C SER A 29 -9.16 -1.83 -6.16
N ALA A 30 -7.94 -2.38 -6.17
CA ALA A 30 -7.03 -2.31 -5.05
C ALA A 30 -5.62 -1.80 -5.39
N SER A 31 -5.30 -1.60 -6.68
CA SER A 31 -4.04 -0.94 -7.05
C SER A 31 -3.99 0.48 -6.49
N LEU A 32 -2.89 0.81 -5.83
CA LEU A 32 -2.67 2.13 -5.24
C LEU A 32 -1.91 3.07 -6.21
N ARG A 33 -1.47 2.55 -7.36
CA ARG A 33 -0.72 3.31 -8.36
C ARG A 33 -1.60 4.42 -8.95
N GLY A 34 -1.11 5.65 -8.89
CA GLY A 34 -1.82 6.84 -9.34
C GLY A 34 -2.99 7.26 -8.44
N MET A 35 -3.21 6.58 -7.30
CA MET A 35 -4.28 6.95 -6.39
C MET A 35 -3.89 8.19 -5.59
N PRO A 36 -4.80 9.17 -5.44
CA PRO A 36 -4.60 10.30 -4.55
C PRO A 36 -4.65 9.84 -3.08
N PHE A 37 -4.06 10.63 -2.19
CA PHE A 37 -4.13 10.39 -0.76
C PHE A 37 -5.50 10.80 -0.22
N SER A 38 -6.14 9.92 0.56
CA SER A 38 -7.42 10.15 1.23
C SER A 38 -7.23 10.11 2.74
N THR A 39 -8.01 10.91 3.46
CA THR A 39 -8.07 10.98 4.94
C THR A 39 -9.53 10.93 5.39
N PRO A 40 -9.83 10.64 6.67
CA PRO A 40 -11.22 10.56 7.14
C PRO A 40 -12.05 11.84 6.91
N ASP A 41 -11.40 12.99 6.82
CA ASP A 41 -11.98 14.31 6.55
C ASP A 41 -11.94 14.72 5.07
N LYS A 42 -11.14 14.04 4.22
CA LYS A 42 -11.02 14.33 2.80
C LYS A 42 -10.97 13.05 1.96
N ASP A 43 -12.10 12.75 1.32
CA ASP A 43 -12.24 11.59 0.46
C ASP A 43 -11.79 11.88 -0.98
N ASN A 44 -10.80 11.12 -1.45
CA ASN A 44 -10.35 11.12 -2.84
C ASN A 44 -10.31 9.70 -3.42
N ASP A 45 -10.90 8.71 -2.75
CA ASP A 45 -10.86 7.31 -3.17
C ASP A 45 -11.92 7.00 -4.26
N ARG A 46 -11.95 5.74 -4.75
CA ARG A 46 -12.87 5.32 -5.82
C ARG A 46 -14.09 4.58 -5.31
N PHE A 47 -14.29 4.53 -3.99
CA PHE A 47 -15.37 3.78 -3.38
C PHE A 47 -16.67 4.59 -3.29
N ILE A 48 -17.45 4.57 -4.37
CA ILE A 48 -18.70 5.35 -4.53
C ILE A 48 -19.72 5.17 -3.38
N LYS A 49 -19.69 4.04 -2.66
CA LYS A 49 -20.66 3.75 -1.59
C LYS A 49 -20.27 4.28 -0.21
N GLY A 50 -19.07 4.84 -0.05
CA GLY A 50 -18.57 5.22 1.26
C GLY A 50 -17.23 5.94 1.17
N SER A 51 -16.41 5.79 2.21
CA SER A 51 -15.05 6.33 2.24
C SER A 51 -14.13 5.31 2.90
N CYS A 52 -13.15 4.83 2.14
CA CYS A 52 -12.17 3.86 2.61
C CYS A 52 -11.38 4.40 3.80
N ALA A 53 -11.05 5.69 3.79
CA ALA A 53 -10.33 6.33 4.90
C ALA A 53 -11.14 6.35 6.20
N LYS A 54 -12.47 6.49 6.12
CA LYS A 54 -13.34 6.40 7.31
C LYS A 54 -13.47 4.96 7.82
N GLU A 55 -13.67 3.99 6.92
CA GLU A 55 -13.76 2.56 7.29
C GLU A 55 -12.45 2.05 7.92
N ASN A 56 -11.31 2.47 7.34
CA ASN A 56 -9.98 2.07 7.77
C ASN A 56 -9.41 2.92 8.90
N LYS A 57 -10.06 4.04 9.24
CA LYS A 57 -9.68 4.96 10.32
C LYS A 57 -8.25 5.52 10.19
N CYS A 58 -7.78 5.74 8.96
CA CYS A 58 -6.44 6.26 8.70
C CYS A 58 -6.36 7.02 7.38
N GLY A 59 -5.24 7.70 7.15
CA GLY A 59 -4.90 8.26 5.84
C GLY A 59 -4.08 7.27 5.01
N TRP A 60 -4.43 7.12 3.73
CA TRP A 60 -3.72 6.25 2.79
C TRP A 60 -4.05 6.60 1.33
N TRP A 61 -3.30 6.04 0.39
CA TRP A 61 -3.60 6.12 -1.05
C TRP A 61 -4.69 5.12 -1.45
N PHE A 62 -5.89 5.27 -0.90
CA PHE A 62 -7.00 4.34 -1.11
C PHE A 62 -7.53 4.35 -2.56
N ASN A 63 -7.92 3.17 -3.04
CA ASN A 63 -8.68 2.92 -4.25
C ASN A 63 -10.12 2.48 -3.88
N ARG A 64 -10.42 1.18 -3.93
CA ARG A 64 -11.72 0.58 -3.59
C ARG A 64 -11.57 -0.77 -2.85
N CYS A 65 -10.85 -0.88 -1.73
CA CYS A 65 -10.16 0.17 -0.97
C CYS A 65 -8.64 0.01 -1.01
N HIS A 66 -8.12 -1.17 -0.67
CA HIS A 66 -6.69 -1.42 -0.67
C HIS A 66 -6.40 -2.92 -0.65
N MET A 67 -5.16 -3.28 -0.98
CA MET A 67 -4.56 -4.58 -0.69
C MET A 67 -3.36 -4.47 0.25
N ALA A 68 -2.96 -3.25 0.58
CA ALA A 68 -1.93 -2.91 1.53
C ALA A 68 -2.31 -1.61 2.22
N ASN A 69 -2.14 -1.55 3.54
CA ASN A 69 -2.34 -0.34 4.34
C ASN A 69 -1.38 -0.37 5.51
N LEU A 70 -0.31 0.42 5.44
CA LEU A 70 0.71 0.45 6.50
C LEU A 70 0.37 1.45 7.61
N ASN A 71 -0.71 2.22 7.45
CA ASN A 71 -1.19 3.24 8.38
C ASN A 71 -2.44 2.79 9.16
N GLY A 72 -2.89 1.55 8.97
CA GLY A 72 -4.08 1.01 9.61
C GLY A 72 -3.94 0.80 11.12
N VAL A 73 -5.00 0.26 11.73
CA VAL A 73 -5.08 0.00 13.15
C VAL A 73 -4.10 -1.11 13.56
N TYR A 74 -3.31 -0.83 14.60
CA TYR A 74 -2.39 -1.81 15.16
C TYR A 74 -3.12 -2.83 16.04
N TYR A 75 -3.30 -4.05 15.54
CA TYR A 75 -3.87 -5.16 16.29
C TYR A 75 -2.74 -6.02 16.88
N LYS A 76 -2.53 -5.90 18.20
CA LYS A 76 -1.38 -6.47 18.93
C LYS A 76 -1.16 -7.99 18.72
N LYS A 77 -2.22 -8.75 18.42
CA LYS A 77 -2.18 -10.22 18.26
C LYS A 77 -1.91 -10.66 16.82
N GLY A 78 -1.73 -9.74 15.88
CA GLY A 78 -1.63 -10.06 14.46
C GLY A 78 -3.01 -10.30 13.88
N ASN A 79 -3.50 -11.54 13.95
CA ASN A 79 -4.85 -11.90 13.50
C ASN A 79 -5.93 -11.12 14.25
N TYR A 80 -6.91 -10.60 13.53
CA TYR A 80 -8.04 -9.86 14.09
C TYR A 80 -9.33 -10.15 13.32
N THR A 81 -10.45 -9.85 13.96
CA THR A 81 -11.79 -9.88 13.37
C THR A 81 -12.44 -8.51 13.55
N GLY A 82 -13.31 -8.13 12.62
CA GLY A 82 -13.98 -6.85 12.64
C GLY A 82 -14.93 -6.69 11.45
N THR A 83 -15.61 -5.56 11.38
CA THR A 83 -16.45 -5.20 10.23
C THR A 83 -15.65 -4.86 8.98
N HIS A 84 -14.42 -4.35 9.15
CA HIS A 84 -13.51 -3.97 8.08
C HIS A 84 -12.11 -4.53 8.35
N ASP A 85 -11.37 -4.78 7.28
CA ASP A 85 -9.98 -5.20 7.25
C ASP A 85 -9.00 -4.02 7.43
N ASN A 86 -9.20 -3.28 8.52
CA ASN A 86 -8.55 -2.00 8.79
C ASN A 86 -7.22 -2.08 9.54
N GLY A 87 -6.57 -3.25 9.56
CA GLY A 87 -5.29 -3.44 10.21
C GLY A 87 -4.10 -2.83 9.45
N ILE A 88 -2.89 -3.04 9.98
CA ILE A 88 -1.65 -2.79 9.26
C ILE A 88 -1.39 -3.97 8.32
N VAL A 89 -1.80 -3.89 7.06
CA VAL A 89 -1.90 -5.09 6.18
C VAL A 89 -0.95 -5.06 4.99
N TRP A 90 -0.50 -6.24 4.60
CA TRP A 90 0.20 -6.52 3.34
C TRP A 90 -0.29 -7.85 2.78
N SER A 91 -1.33 -7.80 1.93
CA SER A 91 -2.17 -8.96 1.63
C SER A 91 -1.45 -10.12 0.95
N THR A 92 -0.48 -9.85 0.09
CA THR A 92 0.30 -10.89 -0.61
C THR A 92 1.22 -11.68 0.33
N TRP A 93 1.43 -11.22 1.56
CA TRP A 93 2.26 -11.92 2.55
C TRP A 93 1.43 -12.56 3.66
N HIS A 94 0.56 -11.80 4.34
CA HIS A 94 -0.20 -12.27 5.51
C HIS A 94 -1.73 -12.14 5.38
N GLY A 95 -2.24 -11.78 4.19
CA GLY A 95 -3.66 -11.51 3.98
C GLY A 95 -4.12 -10.19 4.61
N LEU A 96 -5.43 -9.93 4.50
CA LEU A 96 -6.06 -8.68 4.95
C LEU A 96 -6.45 -8.70 6.45
N TRP A 97 -6.55 -9.88 7.07
CA TRP A 97 -7.00 -10.04 8.46
C TRP A 97 -5.85 -10.27 9.45
N TYR A 98 -4.63 -9.89 9.07
CA TYR A 98 -3.44 -9.93 9.91
C TYR A 98 -2.78 -8.54 9.96
N SER A 99 -2.68 -7.95 11.15
CA SER A 99 -2.01 -6.67 11.39
C SER A 99 -0.52 -6.92 11.68
N LEU A 100 0.36 -6.37 10.83
CA LEU A 100 1.81 -6.50 10.97
C LEU A 100 2.30 -5.89 12.28
N LYS A 101 3.28 -6.55 12.91
CA LYS A 101 3.87 -6.10 14.17
C LYS A 101 4.71 -4.82 14.02
N PHE A 102 5.33 -4.65 12.87
CA PHE A 102 6.23 -3.55 12.56
C PHE A 102 6.20 -3.24 11.08
N THR A 103 6.25 -1.96 10.74
CA THR A 103 6.37 -1.46 9.37
C THR A 103 7.34 -0.30 9.34
N ALA A 104 8.04 -0.15 8.21
CA ALA A 104 8.86 1.02 7.93
C ALA A 104 8.82 1.30 6.44
N MET A 105 8.43 2.53 6.07
CA MET A 105 8.56 3.04 4.71
C MET A 105 9.84 3.87 4.62
N LYS A 106 10.75 3.49 3.72
CA LYS A 106 12.03 4.18 3.50
C LYS A 106 12.21 4.40 2.01
N ILE A 107 12.67 5.59 1.64
CA ILE A 107 12.94 5.95 0.23
C ILE A 107 14.46 6.09 0.08
N ARG A 108 14.98 5.60 -1.04
CA ARG A 108 16.39 5.73 -1.42
C ARG A 108 16.47 6.14 -2.89
N THR A 109 17.38 7.08 -3.18
CA THR A 109 17.60 7.56 -4.54
C THR A 109 18.17 6.44 -5.41
N PRO A 110 17.72 6.28 -6.68
CA PRO A 110 18.27 5.28 -7.59
C PRO A 110 19.79 5.36 -7.78
N LEU A 111 20.36 6.58 -7.73
CA LEU A 111 21.81 6.84 -7.86
C LEU A 111 22.68 6.08 -6.87
N PHE A 112 22.15 5.70 -5.70
CA PHE A 112 22.94 4.98 -4.70
C PHE A 112 23.23 3.54 -5.15
N LEU A 113 22.35 2.90 -5.93
CA LEU A 113 22.60 1.55 -6.44
C LEU A 113 23.78 1.51 -7.42
N ASN A 114 24.02 2.61 -8.15
CA ASN A 114 25.10 2.69 -9.13
C ASN A 114 26.45 3.13 -8.52
N ALA A 115 26.47 3.64 -7.30
CA ALA A 115 27.70 4.13 -6.65
C ALA A 115 28.47 3.04 -5.88
N GLY A 116 27.88 1.84 -5.72
CA GLY A 116 28.48 0.71 -5.00
C GLY A 116 28.89 -0.48 -5.89
N SER A 117 28.39 -0.52 -7.14
CA SER A 117 28.95 -1.42 -8.14
C SER A 117 30.15 -0.72 -8.75
N GLY A 118 31.35 -1.19 -8.45
CA GLY A 118 32.59 -0.80 -9.13
C GLY A 118 32.63 -1.20 -10.60
N ASP A 119 31.49 -1.15 -11.30
CA ASP A 119 31.38 -1.40 -12.71
C ASP A 119 31.69 -0.08 -13.40
N GLY A 120 32.97 0.09 -13.70
CA GLY A 120 33.48 1.20 -14.48
C GLY A 120 32.65 1.39 -15.74
N LEU A 121 32.16 2.61 -15.92
CA LEU A 121 31.55 3.05 -17.16
C LEU A 121 32.60 2.97 -18.28
N ASN A 122 32.47 1.98 -19.14
CA ASN A 122 32.95 2.00 -20.52
C ASN A 122 31.76 1.65 -21.41
N GLY A 123 31.31 2.61 -22.21
CA GLY A 123 30.21 2.47 -23.18
C GLY A 123 29.39 3.73 -23.29
#